data_AF-A0A1H7HTP0-F1
#
_entry.id   AF-A0A1H7HTP0-F1
#
_cell.length_a   1.000
_cell.length_b   1.000
_cell.length_c   1.000
_cell.angle_alpha   90.00
_cell.angle_beta   90.00
_cell.angle_gamma   90.00
#
_symmetry.space_group_name_H-M   'P 1'
#
loop_
_entity.id
_entity.type
_entity.pdbx_description
1 polymer ?
#
loop_
_entity_poly.entity_id
_entity_poly.type
_entity_poly.pdbx_seq_one_letter_code
_entity_poly.pdbx_strand_id
1 'polypeptide(L)'
;MTAKDQTPGGHNATAEGTGAGAMKPGFHNTDGQGVAGHGSFFQQSQLSREEAVTATDWVRKHVDRRTIDLGDRMDDVREHMYELEKEGKILIHRIEDQHEPKMVKTLFGWDKKIPTKQLWHHKSCGQCGNIPGYPTSLLWFMNEFGFVPGKDYLDETDQTSCTAWNYHGSGIGNVESLAAVFLRNFHQAYVSGQAHGHEAGHFYPLVHCGTSFGNYKEIRKYLVESPELREKVTKILDKLGRLVDGKLVIPEEIIHYSEWVHVMRNRIASELQKIDVSHIRTTAHVACHYYKMIHEDAVYDPEVLGGNRTAIITSMAQALGAQVIDYSTWYDCCGFGFRHIISEREFTRSFTMNRKIRVAREEANADVMLANDTGCVTTMDKNQWIGKAHEQDFQIPIMAEVQFAALACGADPLKIVQLQWHASPCEELVEKMGISWSEAKKNFHAYLKEVEQGNIEYLYKPELAYGG
;
A
#
# COMPACT_ATOMS: atom_id res chain seq x y z
N MET A 1 11.51 38.10 23.54
CA MET A 1 10.47 38.75 22.72
C MET A 1 10.96 38.65 21.28
N THR A 2 10.38 37.92 20.33
CA THR A 2 9.02 37.37 20.16
C THR A 2 9.11 35.96 19.55
N ALA A 3 8.09 35.14 19.80
CA ALA A 3 7.96 33.78 19.29
C ALA A 3 7.86 33.78 17.76
N LYS A 4 8.66 32.93 17.09
CA LYS A 4 8.47 32.63 15.67
C LYS A 4 7.35 31.60 15.55
N ASP A 5 6.29 32.05 14.89
CA ASP A 5 5.12 31.30 14.46
C ASP A 5 5.54 30.02 13.71
N GLN A 6 5.09 28.85 14.19
CA GLN A 6 5.30 27.54 13.56
C GLN A 6 4.02 27.10 12.83
N THR A 7 3.55 27.94 11.92
CA THR A 7 2.50 27.55 10.95
C THR A 7 3.13 26.70 9.83
N PRO A 8 2.50 25.61 9.38
CA PRO A 8 2.97 24.78 8.26
C PRO A 8 3.24 25.64 7.01
N GLY A 9 4.49 25.61 6.55
CA GLY A 9 5.08 26.66 5.74
C GLY A 9 4.48 26.84 4.33
N GLY A 10 4.25 28.11 4.00
CA GLY A 10 4.09 28.62 2.64
C GLY A 10 5.38 28.59 1.83
N HIS A 11 6.02 27.43 1.70
CA HIS A 11 7.28 27.24 0.95
C HIS A 11 7.17 27.41 -0.57
N ASN A 12 5.99 27.77 -1.09
CA ASN A 12 5.77 28.20 -2.48
C ASN A 12 5.84 29.73 -2.66
N ALA A 13 6.17 30.51 -1.63
CA ALA A 13 6.19 31.97 -1.71
C ALA A 13 7.45 32.55 -2.39
N THR A 14 8.50 31.76 -2.61
CA THR A 14 9.72 32.23 -3.29
C THR A 14 9.92 31.51 -4.62
N ALA A 15 9.94 32.29 -5.70
CA ALA A 15 9.96 31.87 -7.09
C ALA A 15 11.30 31.27 -7.60
N GLU A 16 12.14 30.71 -6.74
CA GLU A 16 13.37 30.02 -7.16
C GLU A 16 13.09 28.52 -7.35
N GLY A 17 12.22 28.20 -8.30
CA GLY A 17 12.13 26.84 -8.84
C GLY A 17 13.27 26.58 -9.82
N THR A 18 13.88 25.39 -9.72
CA THR A 18 14.95 24.84 -10.56
C THR A 18 14.92 25.38 -11.99
N GLY A 19 16.01 25.99 -12.44
CA GLY A 19 16.14 26.60 -13.76
C GLY A 19 15.83 25.65 -14.91
N ALA A 20 15.59 26.23 -16.10
CA ALA A 20 15.38 25.47 -17.33
C ALA A 20 16.53 24.46 -17.52
N GLY A 21 16.22 23.17 -17.47
CA GLY A 21 17.17 22.13 -17.80
C GLY A 21 17.58 22.31 -19.27
N ALA A 22 18.74 22.91 -19.51
CA ALA A 22 19.33 22.93 -20.84
C ALA A 22 19.70 21.49 -21.20
N MET A 23 19.00 20.91 -22.19
CA MET A 23 19.46 19.66 -22.81
C MET A 23 20.87 19.88 -23.36
N LYS A 24 21.80 18.95 -23.07
CA LYS A 24 23.15 18.98 -23.63
C LYS A 24 23.09 19.04 -25.17
N PRO A 25 23.92 19.85 -25.84
CA PRO A 25 24.02 19.84 -27.30
C PRO A 25 24.43 18.43 -27.76
N GLY A 26 23.57 17.75 -28.53
CA GLY A 26 23.82 16.41 -29.06
C GLY A 26 22.62 15.45 -29.06
N PHE A 27 21.56 15.73 -28.29
CA PHE A 27 20.29 15.01 -28.42
C PHE A 27 19.48 15.61 -29.58
N HIS A 28 19.76 15.17 -30.80
CA HIS A 28 18.86 15.40 -31.92
C HIS A 28 17.73 14.37 -31.86
N ASN A 29 16.50 14.84 -31.81
CA ASN A 29 15.31 14.02 -32.02
C ASN A 29 15.25 13.69 -33.53
N THR A 30 15.92 12.61 -33.94
CA THR A 30 16.13 12.30 -35.37
C THR A 30 14.94 11.60 -36.04
N ASP A 31 13.91 11.20 -35.31
CA ASP A 31 13.00 10.15 -35.78
C ASP A 31 11.51 10.56 -35.82
N GLY A 32 11.19 11.85 -35.62
CA GLY A 32 9.80 12.33 -35.68
C GLY A 32 8.88 11.79 -34.56
N GLN A 33 9.46 11.18 -33.53
CA GLN A 33 8.76 10.89 -32.28
C GLN A 33 8.58 12.23 -31.56
N GLY A 34 7.37 12.57 -31.14
CA GLY A 34 7.08 13.81 -30.42
C GLY A 34 7.82 13.91 -29.08
N VAL A 35 7.38 14.82 -28.22
CA VAL A 35 8.05 15.05 -26.92
C VAL A 35 8.09 13.75 -26.11
N ALA A 36 9.27 13.34 -25.66
CA ALA A 36 9.48 12.17 -24.80
C ALA A 36 8.93 10.83 -25.34
N GLY A 37 9.00 10.60 -26.66
CA GLY A 37 8.55 9.34 -27.26
C GLY A 37 7.03 9.23 -27.45
N HIS A 38 6.26 10.28 -27.12
CA HIS A 38 4.86 10.35 -27.48
C HIS A 38 4.71 10.64 -28.98
N GLY A 39 3.67 10.11 -29.64
CA GLY A 39 3.47 10.28 -31.09
C GLY A 39 3.47 11.75 -31.53
N SER A 40 3.67 12.00 -32.83
CA SER A 40 3.84 13.35 -33.43
C SER A 40 2.70 14.35 -33.17
N PHE A 41 1.58 13.91 -32.62
CA PHE A 41 0.46 14.75 -32.20
C PHE A 41 0.69 15.45 -30.84
N PHE A 42 1.63 14.97 -30.01
CA PHE A 42 2.01 15.65 -28.76
C PHE A 42 3.00 16.76 -29.04
N GLN A 43 2.50 18.00 -29.07
CA GLN A 43 3.31 19.20 -29.20
C GLN A 43 3.64 19.79 -27.83
N GLN A 44 4.79 20.47 -27.73
CA GLN A 44 5.06 21.30 -26.56
C GLN A 44 3.95 22.35 -26.44
N SER A 45 3.43 22.52 -25.22
CA SER A 45 2.32 23.43 -24.95
C SER A 45 2.66 24.91 -25.20
N GLN A 46 3.95 25.24 -25.39
CA GLN A 46 4.49 26.60 -25.54
C GLN A 46 4.06 27.58 -24.44
N LEU A 47 3.50 27.09 -23.33
CA LEU A 47 3.12 27.91 -22.20
C LEU A 47 4.38 28.49 -21.56
N SER A 48 4.38 29.79 -21.30
CA SER A 48 5.32 30.39 -20.38
C SER A 48 5.19 29.74 -18.99
N ARG A 49 6.21 29.89 -18.15
CA ARG A 49 6.20 29.34 -16.79
C ARG A 49 5.00 29.82 -15.98
N GLU A 50 4.62 31.08 -16.13
CA GLU A 50 3.46 31.69 -15.45
C GLU A 50 2.14 31.13 -15.98
N GLU A 51 2.02 30.91 -17.29
CA GLU A 51 0.83 30.27 -17.89
C GLU A 51 0.71 28.80 -17.49
N ALA A 52 1.81 28.05 -17.40
CA ALA A 52 1.82 26.66 -16.93
C ALA A 52 1.42 26.55 -15.45
N VAL A 53 1.88 27.49 -14.62
CA VAL A 53 1.44 27.60 -13.21
C VAL A 53 -0.05 27.92 -13.14
N THR A 54 -0.51 28.93 -13.88
CA THR A 54 -1.93 29.32 -13.92
C THR A 54 -2.82 28.18 -14.42
N ALA A 55 -2.38 27.45 -15.45
CA ALA A 55 -3.08 26.29 -16.00
C ALA A 55 -3.18 25.11 -15.00
N THR A 56 -2.30 25.07 -14.00
CA THR A 56 -2.28 24.05 -12.95
C THR A 56 -2.71 24.58 -11.58
N ASP A 57 -3.08 25.87 -11.46
CA ASP A 57 -3.47 26.48 -10.19
C ASP A 57 -4.73 25.84 -9.58
N TRP A 58 -5.59 25.23 -10.41
CA TRP A 58 -6.73 24.46 -9.92
C TRP A 58 -6.31 23.23 -9.09
N VAL A 59 -5.11 22.68 -9.33
CA VAL A 59 -4.52 21.59 -8.51
C VAL A 59 -4.11 22.12 -7.13
N ARG A 60 -3.76 23.41 -7.05
CA ARG A 60 -3.35 24.09 -5.81
C ARG A 60 -4.52 24.66 -5.02
N LYS A 61 -5.68 24.87 -5.67
CA LYS A 61 -6.90 25.25 -4.96
C LYS A 61 -7.27 24.13 -4.01
N HIS A 62 -7.30 24.44 -2.71
CA HIS A 62 -7.86 23.56 -1.69
C HIS A 62 -9.34 23.36 -1.99
N VAL A 63 -9.66 22.26 -2.66
CA VAL A 63 -11.03 21.78 -2.85
C VAL A 63 -11.27 20.76 -1.76
N ASP A 64 -11.94 21.16 -0.68
CA ASP A 64 -12.39 20.22 0.32
C ASP A 64 -13.56 19.41 -0.26
N ARG A 65 -13.24 18.29 -0.93
CA ARG A 65 -14.22 17.38 -1.53
C ARG A 65 -15.21 16.80 -0.51
N ARG A 66 -14.95 16.91 0.80
CA ARG A 66 -15.84 16.49 1.89
C ARG A 66 -16.99 17.48 2.11
N THR A 67 -16.85 18.72 1.63
CA THR A 67 -17.88 19.76 1.71
C THR A 67 -18.74 19.85 0.46
N ILE A 68 -18.37 19.11 -0.60
CA ILE A 68 -19.16 19.02 -1.82
C ILE A 68 -20.23 17.96 -1.57
N ASP A 69 -21.49 18.37 -1.64
CA ASP A 69 -22.61 17.43 -1.66
C ASP A 69 -22.52 16.54 -2.90
N LEU A 70 -22.14 15.28 -2.67
CA LEU A 70 -22.01 14.24 -3.69
C LEU A 70 -23.02 13.11 -3.45
N GLY A 71 -23.98 13.30 -2.53
CA GLY A 71 -24.95 12.28 -2.13
C GLY A 71 -25.75 11.72 -3.31
N ASP A 72 -26.04 12.57 -4.31
CA ASP A 72 -26.75 12.14 -5.53
C ASP A 72 -25.85 11.47 -6.59
N ARG A 73 -24.53 11.39 -6.38
CA ARG A 73 -23.55 11.02 -7.43
C ARG A 73 -22.85 9.69 -7.23
N MET A 74 -23.03 9.00 -6.11
CA MET A 74 -22.22 7.81 -5.82
C MET A 74 -22.94 6.80 -4.94
N ASP A 75 -23.24 5.65 -5.55
CA ASP A 75 -23.94 4.55 -4.90
C ASP A 75 -22.97 3.73 -4.02
N ASP A 76 -23.40 3.43 -2.79
CA ASP A 76 -22.66 2.52 -1.91
C ASP A 76 -22.89 1.07 -2.34
N VAL A 77 -21.82 0.42 -2.81
CA VAL A 77 -21.85 -0.98 -3.28
C VAL A 77 -22.43 -1.95 -2.24
N ARG A 78 -22.35 -1.62 -0.95
CA ARG A 78 -22.87 -2.46 0.13
C ARG A 78 -24.39 -2.52 0.11
N GLU A 79 -25.08 -1.44 -0.25
CA GLU A 79 -26.55 -1.41 -0.35
C GLU A 79 -27.03 -2.42 -1.40
N HIS A 80 -26.41 -2.41 -2.58
CA HIS A 80 -26.70 -3.38 -3.65
C HIS A 80 -26.34 -4.82 -3.23
N MET A 81 -25.27 -5.02 -2.45
CA MET A 81 -24.94 -6.33 -1.91
C MET A 81 -26.03 -6.86 -0.97
N TYR A 82 -26.58 -6.01 -0.08
CA TYR A 82 -27.66 -6.40 0.84
C TYR A 82 -28.92 -6.84 0.09
N GLU A 83 -29.26 -6.17 -1.01
CA GLU A 83 -30.37 -6.58 -1.87
C GLU A 83 -30.11 -7.96 -2.51
N LEU A 84 -28.93 -8.17 -3.09
CA LEU A 84 -28.55 -9.45 -3.70
C LEU A 84 -28.55 -10.61 -2.70
N GLU A 85 -28.12 -10.36 -1.47
CA GLU A 85 -28.14 -11.39 -0.42
C GLU A 85 -29.57 -11.71 0.03
N LYS A 86 -30.44 -10.69 0.16
CA LYS A 86 -31.87 -10.87 0.46
C LYS A 86 -32.57 -11.71 -0.62
N GLU A 87 -32.16 -11.56 -1.88
CA GLU A 87 -32.60 -12.39 -3.01
C GLU A 87 -31.94 -13.78 -3.06
N GLY A 88 -31.04 -14.09 -2.12
CA GLY A 88 -30.34 -15.37 -2.02
C GLY A 88 -29.28 -15.58 -3.10
N LYS A 89 -28.82 -14.53 -3.78
CA LYS A 89 -27.85 -14.63 -4.90
C LYS A 89 -26.40 -14.73 -4.43
N ILE A 90 -26.07 -14.08 -3.33
CA ILE A 90 -24.74 -14.06 -2.73
C ILE A 90 -24.84 -14.36 -1.23
N LEU A 91 -23.70 -14.66 -0.62
CA LEU A 91 -23.50 -14.65 0.82
C LEU A 91 -22.50 -13.54 1.14
N ILE A 92 -22.85 -12.63 2.06
CA ILE A 92 -21.94 -11.57 2.49
C ILE A 92 -21.11 -12.08 3.66
N HIS A 93 -19.80 -12.13 3.48
CA HIS A 93 -18.86 -12.30 4.58
C HIS A 93 -18.77 -10.99 5.35
N ARG A 94 -19.44 -10.92 6.50
CA ARG A 94 -19.59 -9.72 7.33
C ARG A 94 -18.43 -9.56 8.31
N ILE A 95 -18.14 -8.30 8.65
CA ILE A 95 -17.32 -7.99 9.83
C ILE A 95 -18.25 -7.87 11.04
N GLU A 96 -18.15 -8.85 11.93
CA GLU A 96 -18.92 -8.98 13.17
C GLU A 96 -18.12 -8.54 14.42
N ASP A 97 -18.78 -8.47 15.57
CA ASP A 97 -18.23 -7.98 16.84
C ASP A 97 -16.99 -8.76 17.31
N GLN A 98 -16.90 -10.07 17.03
CA GLN A 98 -15.73 -10.89 17.37
C GLN A 98 -14.45 -10.45 16.65
N HIS A 99 -14.54 -9.70 15.56
CA HIS A 99 -13.37 -9.13 14.87
C HIS A 99 -12.87 -7.84 15.53
N GLU A 100 -13.57 -7.36 16.57
CA GLU A 100 -13.31 -6.09 17.26
C GLU A 100 -13.11 -4.91 16.28
N PRO A 101 -14.10 -4.63 15.41
CA PRO A 101 -13.91 -3.65 14.35
C PRO A 101 -13.75 -2.23 14.88
N LYS A 102 -12.93 -1.44 14.19
CA LYS A 102 -12.81 0.01 14.36
C LYS A 102 -13.44 0.71 13.17
N MET A 103 -14.15 1.80 13.45
CA MET A 103 -14.77 2.61 12.42
C MET A 103 -13.80 3.68 11.94
N VAL A 104 -13.71 3.86 10.62
CA VAL A 104 -12.96 4.93 9.97
C VAL A 104 -13.86 5.66 8.99
N LYS A 105 -13.49 6.89 8.66
CA LYS A 105 -14.20 7.72 7.68
C LYS A 105 -13.53 7.67 6.32
N THR A 106 -14.35 7.66 5.27
CA THR A 106 -13.88 7.83 3.90
C THR A 106 -13.92 9.29 3.46
N LEU A 107 -13.49 9.58 2.23
CA LEU A 107 -13.58 10.92 1.64
C LEU A 107 -15.00 11.49 1.64
N PHE A 108 -16.02 10.63 1.61
CA PHE A 108 -17.44 11.04 1.55
C PHE A 108 -18.14 10.95 2.90
N GLY A 109 -17.37 10.77 3.99
CA GLY A 109 -17.92 10.65 5.34
C GLY A 109 -18.58 9.31 5.64
N TRP A 110 -18.54 8.37 4.69
CA TRP A 110 -19.03 7.02 4.90
C TRP A 110 -18.24 6.31 5.98
N ASP A 111 -18.97 5.51 6.75
CA ASP A 111 -18.40 4.64 7.76
C ASP A 111 -17.88 3.38 7.11
N LYS A 112 -16.61 3.05 7.38
CA LYS A 112 -15.96 1.80 6.97
C LYS A 112 -15.50 1.03 8.19
N LYS A 113 -15.81 -0.26 8.24
CA LYS A 113 -15.39 -1.17 9.32
C LYS A 113 -14.02 -1.74 9.02
N ILE A 114 -13.08 -1.63 9.95
CA ILE A 114 -11.76 -2.27 9.87
C ILE A 114 -11.67 -3.33 10.99
N PRO A 115 -11.64 -4.63 10.68
CA PRO A 115 -11.46 -5.68 11.69
C PRO A 115 -10.07 -5.56 12.31
N THR A 116 -9.92 -5.75 13.61
CA THR A 116 -8.62 -5.65 14.29
C THR A 116 -8.04 -7.01 14.68
N LYS A 117 -8.88 -8.05 14.78
CA LYS A 117 -8.46 -9.43 15.02
C LYS A 117 -9.29 -10.44 14.21
N GLN A 118 -8.90 -11.70 14.32
CA GLN A 118 -9.35 -12.83 13.51
C GLN A 118 -9.13 -12.56 12.01
N LEU A 119 -7.87 -12.35 11.63
CA LEU A 119 -7.50 -11.88 10.29
C LEU A 119 -6.91 -13.00 9.44
N TRP A 120 -7.40 -13.15 8.21
CA TRP A 120 -6.83 -14.05 7.21
C TRP A 120 -5.84 -13.27 6.34
N HIS A 121 -4.55 -13.61 6.38
CA HIS A 121 -3.52 -12.85 5.67
C HIS A 121 -3.50 -13.18 4.19
N HIS A 122 -4.12 -12.33 3.36
CA HIS A 122 -4.00 -12.38 1.91
C HIS A 122 -2.64 -11.80 1.50
N LYS A 123 -1.65 -12.69 1.39
CA LYS A 123 -0.27 -12.35 1.09
C LYS A 123 -0.08 -12.02 -0.38
N SER A 124 0.78 -11.04 -0.64
CA SER A 124 1.14 -10.64 -2.00
C SER A 124 2.27 -11.48 -2.56
N CYS A 125 2.15 -11.90 -3.83
CA CYS A 125 3.26 -12.49 -4.58
C CYS A 125 4.47 -11.54 -4.67
N GLY A 126 4.22 -10.23 -4.75
CA GLY A 126 5.25 -9.20 -4.76
C GLY A 126 5.99 -9.15 -3.43
N GLN A 127 5.28 -9.14 -2.29
CA GLN A 127 5.88 -9.06 -0.95
C GLN A 127 6.71 -10.29 -0.66
N CYS A 128 6.09 -11.47 -0.76
CA CYS A 128 6.75 -12.73 -0.44
C CYS A 128 7.99 -12.97 -1.32
N GLY A 129 7.95 -12.53 -2.59
CA GLY A 129 9.04 -12.74 -3.53
C GLY A 129 10.10 -11.64 -3.58
N ASN A 130 9.80 -10.39 -3.17
CA ASN A 130 10.74 -9.27 -3.30
C ASN A 130 11.07 -8.59 -1.98
N ILE A 131 10.09 -8.32 -1.11
CA ILE A 131 10.26 -7.59 0.15
C ILE A 131 9.49 -8.33 1.27
N PRO A 132 9.95 -9.52 1.69
CA PRO A 132 9.27 -10.37 2.68
C PRO A 132 9.16 -9.76 4.09
N GLY A 133 9.91 -8.69 4.36
CA GLY A 133 9.79 -7.93 5.61
C GLY A 133 8.42 -7.29 5.84
N TYR A 134 7.60 -7.10 4.79
CA TYR A 134 6.22 -6.59 4.92
C TYR A 134 5.34 -7.52 5.78
N PRO A 135 5.01 -8.74 5.31
CA PRO A 135 4.16 -9.64 6.08
C PRO A 135 4.81 -10.03 7.40
N THR A 136 6.14 -10.21 7.43
CA THR A 136 6.88 -10.56 8.66
C THR A 136 6.71 -9.50 9.74
N SER A 137 6.84 -8.21 9.41
CA SER A 137 6.65 -7.10 10.37
C SER A 137 5.20 -7.01 10.86
N LEU A 138 4.23 -7.24 9.96
CA LEU A 138 2.82 -7.21 10.32
C LEU A 138 2.44 -8.35 11.28
N LEU A 139 2.89 -9.57 11.00
CA LEU A 139 2.66 -10.73 11.86
C LEU A 139 3.42 -10.60 13.20
N TRP A 140 4.62 -10.02 13.18
CA TRP A 140 5.35 -9.68 14.39
C TRP A 140 4.55 -8.75 15.30
N PHE A 141 3.93 -7.69 14.77
CA PHE A 141 3.07 -6.82 15.57
C PHE A 141 1.90 -7.55 16.22
N MET A 142 1.25 -8.44 15.47
CA MET A 142 0.15 -9.24 16.01
C MET A 142 0.63 -10.08 17.20
N ASN A 143 1.81 -10.69 17.09
CA ASN A 143 2.42 -11.44 18.20
C ASN A 143 2.78 -10.54 19.40
N GLU A 144 3.36 -9.36 19.17
CA GLU A 144 3.67 -8.40 20.26
C GLU A 144 2.40 -7.93 20.98
N PHE A 145 1.26 -7.86 20.28
CA PHE A 145 -0.04 -7.59 20.88
C PHE A 145 -0.69 -8.79 21.57
N GLY A 146 -0.03 -9.95 21.58
CA GLY A 146 -0.50 -11.18 22.20
C GLY A 146 -1.56 -11.92 21.39
N PHE A 147 -1.70 -11.64 20.08
CA PHE A 147 -2.62 -12.38 19.22
C PHE A 147 -2.16 -13.82 19.08
N VAL A 148 -3.11 -14.76 19.13
CA VAL A 148 -2.83 -16.19 19.04
C VAL A 148 -2.95 -16.66 17.59
N PRO A 149 -1.86 -17.13 16.95
CA PRO A 149 -1.92 -17.66 15.59
C PRO A 149 -2.86 -18.88 15.52
N GLY A 150 -3.68 -18.99 14.46
CA GLY A 150 -4.74 -19.99 14.34
C GLY A 150 -6.03 -19.65 15.11
N LYS A 151 -6.08 -18.50 15.79
CA LYS A 151 -7.28 -17.97 16.45
C LYS A 151 -7.51 -16.50 16.12
N ASP A 152 -6.53 -15.63 16.36
CA ASP A 152 -6.66 -14.18 16.16
C ASP A 152 -6.07 -13.73 14.81
N TYR A 153 -5.25 -14.56 14.17
CA TYR A 153 -4.90 -14.41 12.77
C TYR A 153 -4.51 -15.77 12.16
N LEU A 154 -4.56 -15.86 10.84
CA LEU A 154 -4.09 -17.01 10.08
C LEU A 154 -3.17 -16.56 8.94
N ASP A 155 -1.96 -17.10 8.93
CA ASP A 155 -1.05 -16.99 7.79
C ASP A 155 -1.23 -18.19 6.85
N GLU A 156 -2.26 -18.13 6.02
CA GLU A 156 -2.64 -19.23 5.13
C GLU A 156 -1.56 -19.52 4.07
N THR A 157 -1.30 -20.81 3.84
CA THR A 157 -0.37 -21.27 2.81
C THR A 157 -1.06 -21.68 1.51
N ASP A 158 -2.33 -22.08 1.57
CA ASP A 158 -3.14 -22.43 0.39
C ASP A 158 -3.84 -21.21 -0.23
N GLN A 159 -3.04 -20.25 -0.67
CA GLN A 159 -3.50 -19.07 -1.39
C GLN A 159 -2.69 -18.85 -2.68
N THR A 160 -3.28 -18.18 -3.66
CA THR A 160 -2.56 -17.83 -4.90
C THR A 160 -2.54 -16.34 -5.17
N SER A 161 -1.71 -15.95 -6.14
CA SER A 161 -1.72 -14.62 -6.75
C SER A 161 -3.14 -14.13 -7.03
N CYS A 162 -3.37 -12.83 -6.82
CA CYS A 162 -4.58 -12.14 -7.25
C CYS A 162 -4.71 -12.05 -8.77
N THR A 163 -3.61 -12.23 -9.52
CA THR A 163 -3.50 -12.06 -10.99
C THR A 163 -3.73 -10.62 -11.50
N ALA A 164 -3.94 -9.66 -10.61
CA ALA A 164 -4.23 -8.26 -10.93
C ALA A 164 -3.12 -7.54 -11.70
N TRP A 165 -1.83 -7.78 -11.38
CA TRP A 165 -0.76 -7.15 -12.16
C TRP A 165 -0.75 -7.63 -13.61
N ASN A 166 -0.99 -8.93 -13.85
CA ASN A 166 -1.11 -9.43 -15.21
C ASN A 166 -2.25 -8.73 -15.95
N TYR A 167 -3.42 -8.59 -15.30
CA TYR A 167 -4.55 -7.86 -15.90
C TYR A 167 -4.20 -6.42 -16.28
N HIS A 168 -3.71 -5.62 -15.32
CA HIS A 168 -3.42 -4.21 -15.58
C HIS A 168 -2.16 -3.99 -16.43
N GLY A 169 -1.21 -4.93 -16.42
CA GLY A 169 0.07 -4.82 -17.10
C GLY A 169 0.08 -5.36 -18.53
N SER A 170 -0.59 -6.49 -18.78
CA SER A 170 -0.59 -7.13 -20.11
C SER A 170 -1.87 -6.86 -20.91
N GLY A 171 -2.98 -6.54 -20.25
CA GLY A 171 -4.30 -6.44 -20.89
C GLY A 171 -4.87 -7.79 -21.37
N ILE A 172 -4.22 -8.92 -21.02
CA ILE A 172 -4.61 -10.26 -21.46
C ILE A 172 -5.53 -10.96 -20.44
N GLY A 173 -5.60 -10.45 -19.20
CA GLY A 173 -6.55 -10.96 -18.19
C GLY A 173 -8.01 -10.64 -18.56
N ASN A 174 -8.93 -11.57 -18.30
CA ASN A 174 -10.37 -11.33 -18.42
C ASN A 174 -11.04 -11.20 -17.05
N VAL A 175 -12.16 -10.48 -17.01
CA VAL A 175 -12.90 -10.17 -15.78
C VAL A 175 -13.44 -11.44 -15.10
N GLU A 176 -13.83 -12.46 -15.87
CA GLU A 176 -14.34 -13.73 -15.34
C GLU A 176 -13.27 -14.48 -14.53
N SER A 177 -12.05 -14.54 -15.04
CA SER A 177 -10.89 -15.16 -14.38
C SER A 177 -10.51 -14.40 -13.11
N LEU A 178 -10.50 -13.07 -13.16
CA LEU A 178 -10.20 -12.23 -12.00
C LEU A 178 -11.25 -12.43 -10.89
N ALA A 179 -12.52 -12.42 -11.26
CA ALA A 179 -13.63 -12.67 -10.34
C ALA A 179 -13.56 -14.07 -9.73
N ALA A 180 -13.29 -15.10 -10.52
CA ALA A 180 -13.12 -16.45 -10.01
C ALA A 180 -11.94 -16.56 -9.04
N VAL A 181 -10.77 -15.99 -9.36
CA VAL A 181 -9.60 -16.02 -8.47
C VAL A 181 -9.84 -15.22 -7.19
N PHE A 182 -10.45 -14.04 -7.30
CA PHE A 182 -10.84 -13.22 -6.15
C PHE A 182 -11.75 -14.01 -5.20
N LEU A 183 -12.88 -14.50 -5.69
CA LEU A 183 -13.85 -15.20 -4.85
C LEU A 183 -13.34 -16.56 -4.37
N ARG A 184 -12.46 -17.24 -5.11
CA ARG A 184 -11.81 -18.47 -4.61
C ARG A 184 -10.93 -18.18 -3.38
N ASN A 185 -10.14 -17.11 -3.41
CA ASN A 185 -9.32 -16.70 -2.25
C ASN A 185 -10.20 -16.27 -1.06
N PHE A 186 -11.28 -15.54 -1.31
CA PHE A 186 -12.17 -15.05 -0.25
C PHE A 186 -13.10 -16.14 0.32
N HIS A 187 -13.46 -17.12 -0.51
CA HIS A 187 -14.04 -18.37 -0.03
C HIS A 187 -13.07 -19.10 0.89
N GLN A 188 -11.79 -19.25 0.50
CA GLN A 188 -10.80 -19.91 1.35
C GLN A 188 -10.72 -19.23 2.72
N ALA A 189 -10.63 -17.89 2.76
CA ALA A 189 -10.65 -17.15 4.02
C ALA A 189 -11.89 -17.44 4.87
N TYR A 190 -13.08 -17.47 4.25
CA TYR A 190 -14.35 -17.77 4.94
C TYR A 190 -14.36 -19.17 5.57
N VAL A 191 -13.85 -20.19 4.90
CA VAL A 191 -13.88 -21.57 5.42
C VAL A 191 -12.66 -21.96 6.26
N SER A 192 -11.57 -21.18 6.22
CA SER A 192 -10.29 -21.55 6.86
C SER A 192 -10.43 -21.79 8.37
N GLY A 193 -11.33 -21.07 9.05
CA GLY A 193 -11.59 -21.24 10.48
C GLY A 193 -11.97 -22.67 10.88
N GLN A 194 -12.64 -23.41 9.99
CA GLN A 194 -13.13 -24.77 10.25
C GLN A 194 -11.99 -25.76 10.49
N ALA A 195 -10.88 -25.62 9.77
CA ALA A 195 -9.70 -26.45 9.99
C ALA A 195 -9.09 -26.25 11.38
N HIS A 196 -9.32 -25.08 12.00
CA HIS A 196 -8.83 -24.71 13.31
C HIS A 196 -9.88 -24.85 14.43
N GLY A 197 -11.01 -25.52 14.15
CA GLY A 197 -12.07 -25.75 15.12
C GLY A 197 -12.98 -24.54 15.37
N HIS A 198 -12.99 -23.55 14.48
CA HIS A 198 -13.89 -22.40 14.52
C HIS A 198 -15.00 -22.52 13.47
N GLU A 199 -16.02 -21.66 13.59
CA GLU A 199 -17.08 -21.56 12.60
C GLU A 199 -16.57 -20.94 11.27
N ALA A 200 -17.34 -21.15 10.19
CA ALA A 200 -17.09 -20.43 8.95
C ALA A 200 -17.32 -18.92 9.14
N GLY A 201 -16.50 -18.09 8.50
CA GLY A 201 -16.49 -16.64 8.71
C GLY A 201 -15.69 -16.19 9.93
N HIS A 202 -15.00 -17.10 10.64
CA HIS A 202 -14.14 -16.73 11.76
C HIS A 202 -12.99 -15.81 11.34
N PHE A 203 -12.31 -16.09 10.22
CA PHE A 203 -11.22 -15.22 9.77
C PHE A 203 -11.67 -14.27 8.66
N TYR A 204 -11.41 -12.97 8.83
CA TYR A 204 -11.71 -11.95 7.86
C TYR A 204 -10.48 -11.58 6.99
N PRO A 205 -10.59 -11.49 5.65
CA PRO A 205 -9.48 -11.19 4.76
C PRO A 205 -8.79 -9.84 5.02
N LEU A 206 -7.48 -9.88 5.22
CA LEU A 206 -6.59 -8.73 5.28
C LEU A 206 -5.67 -8.72 4.06
N VAL A 207 -5.89 -7.78 3.14
CA VAL A 207 -5.18 -7.70 1.87
C VAL A 207 -3.87 -6.94 2.04
N HIS A 208 -2.74 -7.59 1.71
CA HIS A 208 -1.45 -6.96 1.96
C HIS A 208 -0.97 -6.06 0.82
N CYS A 209 -1.49 -6.20 -0.40
CA CYS A 209 -0.99 -5.43 -1.56
C CYS A 209 -2.05 -4.51 -2.14
N GLY A 210 -1.65 -3.25 -2.38
CA GLY A 210 -2.50 -2.24 -3.00
C GLY A 210 -3.04 -2.68 -4.35
N THR A 211 -2.28 -3.48 -5.10
CA THR A 211 -2.71 -4.04 -6.40
C THR A 211 -3.84 -5.04 -6.25
N SER A 212 -3.75 -5.94 -5.29
CA SER A 212 -4.82 -6.87 -4.97
C SER A 212 -6.05 -6.11 -4.46
N PHE A 213 -5.84 -5.13 -3.57
CA PHE A 213 -6.90 -4.32 -3.00
C PHE A 213 -7.72 -3.55 -4.04
N GLY A 214 -7.06 -2.77 -4.90
CA GLY A 214 -7.74 -2.00 -5.93
C GLY A 214 -8.49 -2.89 -6.92
N ASN A 215 -7.85 -3.99 -7.34
CA ASN A 215 -8.49 -4.94 -8.25
C ASN A 215 -9.69 -5.65 -7.61
N TYR A 216 -9.58 -6.13 -6.37
CA TYR A 216 -10.71 -6.79 -5.71
C TYR A 216 -11.90 -5.86 -5.53
N LYS A 217 -11.69 -4.56 -5.28
CA LYS A 217 -12.79 -3.59 -5.21
C LYS A 217 -13.46 -3.36 -6.56
N GLU A 218 -12.68 -3.20 -7.62
CA GLU A 218 -13.18 -3.08 -9.00
C GLU A 218 -14.01 -4.32 -9.39
N ILE A 219 -13.44 -5.51 -9.17
CA ILE A 219 -14.09 -6.77 -9.51
C ILE A 219 -15.31 -7.04 -8.64
N ARG A 220 -15.31 -6.66 -7.35
CA ARG A 220 -16.48 -6.70 -6.48
C ARG A 220 -17.61 -5.84 -7.04
N LYS A 221 -17.32 -4.61 -7.50
CA LYS A 221 -18.31 -3.74 -8.12
C LYS A 221 -18.94 -4.40 -9.35
N TYR A 222 -18.12 -4.96 -10.24
CA TYR A 222 -18.63 -5.68 -11.42
C TYR A 222 -19.47 -6.92 -11.05
N LEU A 223 -19.04 -7.67 -10.04
CA LEU A 223 -19.82 -8.80 -9.53
C LEU A 223 -21.16 -8.35 -8.94
N VAL A 224 -21.24 -7.18 -8.32
CA VAL A 224 -22.51 -6.66 -7.75
C VAL A 224 -23.42 -6.09 -8.85
N GLU A 225 -22.86 -5.47 -9.88
CA GLU A 225 -23.65 -4.80 -10.93
C GLU A 225 -24.01 -5.71 -12.11
N SER A 226 -23.26 -6.78 -12.38
CA SER A 226 -23.47 -7.66 -13.55
C SER A 226 -24.01 -9.05 -13.18
N PRO A 227 -25.31 -9.33 -13.38
CA PRO A 227 -25.89 -10.66 -13.21
C PRO A 227 -25.22 -11.72 -14.11
N GLU A 228 -24.88 -11.36 -15.34
CA GLU A 228 -24.19 -12.24 -16.29
C GLU A 228 -22.82 -12.67 -15.77
N LEU A 229 -22.02 -11.73 -15.23
CA LEU A 229 -20.73 -12.05 -14.64
C LEU A 229 -20.92 -12.98 -13.43
N ARG A 230 -21.87 -12.68 -12.54
CA ARG A 230 -22.19 -13.54 -11.39
C ARG A 230 -22.53 -14.95 -11.84
N GLU A 231 -23.41 -15.12 -12.82
CA GLU A 231 -23.82 -16.45 -13.29
C GLU A 231 -22.62 -17.26 -13.81
N LYS A 232 -21.76 -16.65 -14.62
CA LYS A 232 -20.56 -17.32 -15.15
C LYS A 232 -19.59 -17.70 -14.03
N VAL A 233 -19.34 -16.79 -13.10
CA VAL A 233 -18.41 -17.02 -11.97
C VAL A 233 -18.97 -18.07 -11.01
N THR A 234 -20.28 -18.10 -10.75
CA THR A 234 -20.94 -19.15 -9.98
C THR A 234 -20.71 -20.51 -10.61
N LYS A 235 -20.90 -20.67 -11.92
CA LYS A 235 -20.63 -21.93 -12.63
C LYS A 235 -19.16 -22.37 -12.53
N ILE A 236 -18.22 -21.44 -12.49
CA ILE A 236 -16.79 -21.74 -12.32
C ILE A 236 -16.52 -22.23 -10.90
N LEU A 237 -17.00 -21.50 -9.89
CA LEU A 237 -16.73 -21.81 -8.48
C LEU A 237 -17.49 -23.04 -7.99
N ASP A 238 -18.66 -23.34 -8.54
CA ASP A 238 -19.41 -24.58 -8.30
C ASP A 238 -18.55 -25.81 -8.67
N LYS A 239 -17.94 -25.79 -9.86
CA LYS A 239 -17.02 -26.85 -10.31
C LYS A 239 -15.79 -27.00 -9.42
N LEU A 240 -15.39 -25.93 -8.73
CA LEU A 240 -14.25 -25.94 -7.81
C LEU A 240 -14.65 -26.29 -6.37
N GLY A 241 -15.95 -26.46 -6.07
CA GLY A 241 -16.45 -26.66 -4.71
C GLY A 241 -16.23 -25.43 -3.82
N ARG A 242 -16.32 -24.23 -4.39
CA ARG A 242 -16.03 -22.94 -3.74
C ARG A 242 -17.27 -22.05 -3.64
N LEU A 243 -18.41 -22.67 -3.41
CA LEU A 243 -19.68 -22.01 -3.07
C LEU A 243 -20.08 -22.42 -1.66
N VAL A 244 -20.78 -21.52 -0.96
CA VAL A 244 -21.41 -21.81 0.34
C VAL A 244 -22.91 -21.80 0.14
N ASP A 245 -23.57 -22.93 0.37
CA ASP A 245 -25.00 -23.13 0.10
C ASP A 245 -25.42 -22.71 -1.32
N GLY A 246 -24.55 -23.00 -2.30
CA GLY A 246 -24.76 -22.65 -3.72
C GLY A 246 -24.55 -21.16 -4.04
N LYS A 247 -24.00 -20.36 -3.12
CA LYS A 247 -23.82 -18.91 -3.27
C LYS A 247 -22.35 -18.50 -3.32
N LEU A 248 -22.11 -17.39 -4.02
CA LEU A 248 -20.83 -16.68 -4.01
C LEU A 248 -20.59 -16.02 -2.65
N VAL A 249 -19.42 -16.22 -2.04
CA VAL A 249 -19.03 -15.52 -0.82
C VAL A 249 -18.32 -14.22 -1.18
N ILE A 250 -18.94 -13.07 -0.88
CA ILE A 250 -18.40 -11.74 -1.19
C ILE A 250 -18.17 -10.97 0.12
N PRO A 251 -16.99 -10.35 0.34
CA PRO A 251 -16.72 -9.59 1.56
C PRO A 251 -17.50 -8.28 1.65
N GLU A 252 -18.05 -7.99 2.84
CA GLU A 252 -18.68 -6.70 3.18
C GLU A 252 -17.71 -5.54 2.90
N GLU A 253 -16.47 -5.69 3.35
CA GLU A 253 -15.36 -4.76 3.14
C GLU A 253 -14.12 -5.44 2.57
N ILE A 254 -13.41 -4.76 1.67
CA ILE A 254 -12.07 -5.16 1.25
C ILE A 254 -11.09 -4.28 2.02
N ILE A 255 -10.28 -4.90 2.87
CA ILE A 255 -9.43 -4.23 3.84
C ILE A 255 -7.96 -4.34 3.42
N HIS A 256 -7.27 -3.21 3.35
CA HIS A 256 -5.82 -3.20 3.17
C HIS A 256 -5.11 -3.24 4.52
N TYR A 257 -3.95 -3.90 4.62
CA TYR A 257 -3.20 -3.95 5.89
C TYR A 257 -2.85 -2.55 6.43
N SER A 258 -2.61 -1.56 5.56
CA SER A 258 -2.37 -0.18 5.99
C SER A 258 -3.57 0.47 6.67
N GLU A 259 -4.80 0.01 6.38
CA GLU A 259 -6.01 0.44 7.09
C GLU A 259 -6.04 -0.17 8.49
N TRP A 260 -5.61 -1.43 8.63
CA TRP A 260 -5.38 -2.07 9.94
C TRP A 260 -4.30 -1.32 10.73
N VAL A 261 -3.14 -1.03 10.12
CA VAL A 261 -2.06 -0.25 10.75
C VAL A 261 -2.57 1.13 11.16
N HIS A 262 -3.39 1.78 10.32
CA HIS A 262 -4.00 3.06 10.66
C HIS A 262 -4.86 2.95 11.93
N VAL A 263 -5.77 1.99 12.05
CA VAL A 263 -6.62 1.88 13.26
C VAL A 263 -5.84 1.40 14.50
N MET A 264 -4.73 0.70 14.30
CA MET A 264 -3.85 0.22 15.37
C MET A 264 -2.77 1.23 15.78
N ARG A 265 -2.55 2.30 15.00
CA ARG A 265 -1.41 3.23 15.13
C ARG A 265 -1.17 3.77 16.55
N ASN A 266 -2.24 4.15 17.24
CA ASN A 266 -2.14 4.75 18.57
C ASN A 266 -1.66 3.69 19.57
N ARG A 267 -2.18 2.47 19.45
CA ARG A 267 -1.78 1.33 20.28
C ARG A 267 -0.32 0.94 20.01
N ILE A 268 0.08 0.89 18.73
CA ILE A 268 1.47 0.66 18.31
C ILE A 268 2.39 1.69 18.98
N ALA A 269 2.08 2.98 18.84
CA ALA A 269 2.90 4.06 19.39
C ALA A 269 2.94 4.06 20.93
N SER A 270 1.79 3.86 21.59
CA SER A 270 1.70 3.96 23.05
C SER A 270 2.21 2.72 23.80
N GLU A 271 2.02 1.52 23.24
CA GLU A 271 2.34 0.26 23.93
C GLU A 271 3.68 -0.33 23.52
N LEU A 272 4.11 -0.13 22.27
CA LEU A 272 5.24 -0.88 21.68
C LEU A 272 6.42 -0.03 21.25
N GLN A 273 6.27 1.28 21.05
CA GLN A 273 7.38 2.13 20.60
C GLN A 273 8.51 2.15 21.64
N LYS A 274 9.73 1.84 21.18
CA LYS A 274 10.95 1.80 22.01
C LYS A 274 11.98 2.82 21.58
N ILE A 275 11.90 3.28 20.34
CA ILE A 275 12.87 4.17 19.71
C ILE A 275 12.16 5.47 19.34
N ASP A 276 12.75 6.58 19.77
CA ASP A 276 12.31 7.91 19.36
C ASP A 276 12.70 8.15 17.90
N VAL A 277 11.70 8.51 17.09
CA VAL A 277 11.86 8.82 15.68
C VAL A 277 11.44 10.27 15.36
N SER A 278 11.31 11.13 16.38
CA SER A 278 10.84 12.51 16.24
C SER A 278 11.75 13.42 15.40
N HIS A 279 12.99 12.99 15.16
CA HIS A 279 13.97 13.64 14.29
C HIS A 279 14.02 13.05 12.87
N ILE A 280 13.22 12.02 12.57
CA ILE A 280 13.16 11.39 11.25
C ILE A 280 12.17 12.12 10.36
N ARG A 281 12.64 12.57 9.20
CA ARG A 281 11.87 13.25 8.15
C ARG A 281 11.25 12.22 7.22
N THR A 282 9.96 12.01 7.35
CA THR A 282 9.22 10.96 6.67
C THR A 282 8.31 11.54 5.59
N THR A 283 8.41 11.00 4.38
CA THR A 283 7.44 11.25 3.30
C THR A 283 6.57 10.02 3.08
N ALA A 284 5.34 10.22 2.62
CA ALA A 284 4.43 9.14 2.28
C ALA A 284 4.27 9.01 0.76
N HIS A 285 4.23 7.77 0.27
CA HIS A 285 3.78 7.43 -1.07
C HIS A 285 2.64 6.42 -0.96
N VAL A 286 1.42 6.93 -1.07
CA VAL A 286 0.22 6.08 -1.08
C VAL A 286 -0.02 5.61 -2.50
N ALA A 287 -0.17 4.31 -2.66
CA ALA A 287 -0.27 3.72 -3.97
C ALA A 287 -1.53 4.13 -4.73
N CYS A 288 -1.43 4.29 -6.05
CA CYS A 288 -2.51 4.86 -6.87
C CYS A 288 -3.80 4.03 -6.85
N HIS A 289 -3.70 2.72 -6.81
CA HIS A 289 -4.81 1.77 -6.73
C HIS A 289 -5.41 1.61 -5.33
N TYR A 290 -4.83 2.23 -4.30
CA TYR A 290 -5.50 2.37 -3.02
C TYR A 290 -6.63 3.41 -3.06
N TYR A 291 -6.39 4.57 -3.71
CA TYR A 291 -7.29 5.72 -3.60
C TYR A 291 -7.63 6.44 -4.90
N LYS A 292 -6.94 6.23 -6.01
CA LYS A 292 -7.29 6.88 -7.29
C LYS A 292 -8.25 6.05 -8.12
N MET A 293 -8.14 4.72 -8.03
CA MET A 293 -9.08 3.81 -8.70
C MET A 293 -10.42 3.78 -7.99
N ILE A 294 -10.41 3.80 -6.65
CA ILE A 294 -11.60 3.72 -5.79
C ILE A 294 -11.44 4.75 -4.67
N HIS A 295 -11.66 6.02 -4.99
CA HIS A 295 -11.42 7.13 -4.06
C HIS A 295 -12.44 7.18 -2.91
N GLU A 296 -13.62 6.61 -3.14
CA GLU A 296 -14.76 6.59 -2.24
C GLU A 296 -14.59 5.71 -1.02
N ASP A 297 -13.70 4.72 -1.11
CA ASP A 297 -13.48 3.76 -0.03
C ASP A 297 -12.05 3.86 0.55
N ALA A 298 -11.32 4.94 0.23
CA ALA A 298 -10.04 5.25 0.85
C ALA A 298 -10.26 5.98 2.18
N VAL A 299 -9.40 5.70 3.17
CA VAL A 299 -9.50 6.28 4.51
C VAL A 299 -8.96 7.70 4.52
N TYR A 300 -9.78 8.62 5.02
CA TYR A 300 -9.42 10.02 5.26
C TYR A 300 -9.71 10.37 6.72
N ASP A 301 -8.78 11.09 7.33
CA ASP A 301 -8.85 11.47 8.73
C ASP A 301 -8.54 12.98 8.83
N PRO A 302 -9.49 13.81 9.32
CA PRO A 302 -9.27 15.25 9.46
C PRO A 302 -8.06 15.60 10.33
N GLU A 303 -7.67 14.75 11.26
CA GLU A 303 -6.49 14.96 12.12
C GLU A 303 -5.17 14.71 11.38
N VAL A 304 -5.23 14.07 10.21
CA VAL A 304 -4.08 13.67 9.41
C VAL A 304 -3.94 14.60 8.20
N LEU A 305 -3.01 15.57 8.30
CA LEU A 305 -2.80 16.61 7.28
C LEU A 305 -4.10 17.38 6.92
N GLY A 306 -4.97 17.61 7.89
CA GLY A 306 -6.27 18.27 7.68
C GLY A 306 -7.27 17.42 6.87
N GLY A 307 -6.98 16.14 6.64
CA GLY A 307 -7.69 15.24 5.73
C GLY A 307 -7.52 15.60 4.24
N ASN A 308 -6.44 16.31 3.88
CA ASN A 308 -6.12 16.63 2.47
C ASN A 308 -5.47 15.45 1.72
N ARG A 309 -4.94 14.49 2.46
CA ARG A 309 -4.31 13.27 1.97
C ARG A 309 -5.02 12.09 2.61
N THR A 310 -4.95 10.92 1.96
CA THR A 310 -5.40 9.67 2.59
C THR A 310 -4.62 9.45 3.88
N ALA A 311 -5.29 8.95 4.91
CA ALA A 311 -4.72 8.90 6.25
C ALA A 311 -3.69 7.78 6.44
N ILE A 312 -3.81 6.68 5.69
CA ILE A 312 -2.86 5.56 5.79
C ILE A 312 -1.43 6.02 5.52
N ILE A 313 -0.44 5.31 6.08
CA ILE A 313 0.99 5.69 6.10
C ILE A 313 1.27 6.93 6.96
N THR A 314 0.72 8.08 6.58
CA THR A 314 0.97 9.38 7.24
C THR A 314 0.58 9.34 8.71
N SER A 315 -0.63 8.83 9.01
CA SER A 315 -1.14 8.75 10.38
C SER A 315 -0.27 7.87 11.30
N MET A 316 0.27 6.77 10.78
CA MET A 316 1.19 5.91 11.53
C MET A 316 2.47 6.68 11.85
N ALA A 317 3.08 7.31 10.84
CA ALA A 317 4.32 8.07 11.04
C ALA A 317 4.12 9.21 12.04
N GLN A 318 2.99 9.92 11.98
CA GLN A 318 2.59 10.94 12.95
C GLN A 318 2.41 10.36 14.36
N ALA A 319 1.76 9.19 14.49
CA ALA A 319 1.53 8.55 15.79
C ALA A 319 2.85 8.16 16.48
N LEU A 320 3.86 7.73 15.71
CA LEU A 320 5.21 7.46 16.23
C LEU A 320 6.03 8.74 16.51
N GLY A 321 5.49 9.91 16.19
CA GLY A 321 6.14 11.20 16.38
C GLY A 321 7.07 11.65 15.25
N ALA A 322 7.20 10.89 14.15
CA ALA A 322 8.06 11.26 13.02
C ALA A 322 7.60 12.56 12.35
N GLN A 323 8.54 13.29 11.75
CA GLN A 323 8.24 14.53 11.04
C GLN A 323 7.66 14.20 9.66
N VAL A 324 6.34 14.25 9.53
CA VAL A 324 5.70 14.03 8.23
C VAL A 324 5.80 15.26 7.35
N ILE A 325 6.33 15.08 6.14
CA ILE A 325 6.62 16.17 5.20
C ILE A 325 5.92 15.89 3.88
N ASP A 326 5.21 16.91 3.39
CA ASP A 326 4.58 16.87 2.08
C ASP A 326 5.57 17.30 0.98
N TYR A 327 5.29 16.96 -0.27
CA TYR A 327 6.13 17.27 -1.42
C TYR A 327 5.28 17.44 -2.68
N SER A 328 5.77 18.22 -3.64
CA SER A 328 5.00 18.71 -4.78
C SER A 328 4.44 17.61 -5.69
N THR A 329 5.04 16.43 -5.63
CA THR A 329 4.71 15.26 -6.47
C THR A 329 4.07 14.13 -5.68
N TRP A 330 3.46 14.43 -4.52
CA TRP A 330 2.81 13.44 -3.68
C TRP A 330 1.82 12.56 -4.46
N TYR A 331 0.97 13.20 -5.28
CA TYR A 331 -0.02 12.54 -6.11
C TYR A 331 0.55 11.80 -7.32
N ASP A 332 1.85 11.86 -7.61
CA ASP A 332 2.41 11.16 -8.77
C ASP A 332 2.49 9.65 -8.52
N CYS A 333 2.36 8.90 -9.62
CA CYS A 333 2.65 7.47 -9.65
C CYS A 333 4.10 7.20 -9.18
N CYS A 334 4.37 6.02 -8.61
CA CYS A 334 5.75 5.61 -8.29
C CYS A 334 6.64 5.42 -9.52
N GLY A 335 6.04 5.27 -10.71
CA GLY A 335 6.72 4.98 -11.97
C GLY A 335 6.44 3.56 -12.48
N PHE A 336 5.99 2.63 -11.64
CA PHE A 336 5.75 1.21 -12.02
C PHE A 336 4.83 1.08 -13.23
N GLY A 337 3.73 1.84 -13.25
CA GLY A 337 2.85 2.00 -14.41
C GLY A 337 2.26 0.71 -14.99
N PHE A 338 2.29 -0.40 -14.24
CA PHE A 338 1.89 -1.78 -14.59
C PHE A 338 2.45 -2.33 -15.90
N ARG A 339 2.05 -1.75 -17.03
CA ARG A 339 2.53 -2.04 -18.38
C ARG A 339 3.87 -1.36 -18.65
N HIS A 340 4.05 -0.12 -18.16
CA HIS A 340 5.29 0.63 -18.43
C HIS A 340 6.55 -0.04 -17.90
N ILE A 341 6.50 -0.72 -16.74
CA ILE A 341 7.66 -1.50 -16.26
C ILE A 341 8.05 -2.63 -17.22
N ILE A 342 7.10 -3.14 -18.02
CA ILE A 342 7.33 -4.23 -18.99
C ILE A 342 7.77 -3.67 -20.34
N SER A 343 7.05 -2.66 -20.86
CA SER A 343 7.28 -2.14 -22.23
C SER A 343 8.22 -0.95 -22.30
N GLU A 344 8.28 -0.12 -21.26
CA GLU A 344 8.96 1.20 -21.23
C GLU A 344 9.84 1.32 -19.99
N ARG A 345 10.79 0.40 -19.84
CA ARG A 345 11.60 0.28 -18.61
C ARG A 345 12.36 1.56 -18.27
N GLU A 346 12.94 2.23 -19.26
CA GLU A 346 13.70 3.48 -19.04
C GLU A 346 12.79 4.66 -18.67
N PHE A 347 11.56 4.70 -19.18
CA PHE A 347 10.55 5.65 -18.72
C PHE A 347 10.25 5.42 -17.23
N THR A 348 9.98 4.16 -16.83
CA THR A 348 9.69 3.82 -15.44
C THR A 348 10.81 4.27 -14.50
N ARG A 349 12.05 3.99 -14.89
CA ARG A 349 13.28 4.34 -14.15
C ARG A 349 13.47 5.83 -14.00
N SER A 350 13.45 6.56 -15.12
CA SER A 350 13.62 8.01 -15.13
C SER A 350 12.48 8.73 -14.41
N PHE A 351 11.24 8.26 -14.56
CA PHE A 351 10.09 8.82 -13.84
C PHE A 351 10.27 8.66 -12.33
N THR A 352 10.58 7.44 -11.88
CA THR A 352 10.85 7.15 -10.46
C THR A 352 11.90 8.09 -9.88
N MET A 353 13.05 8.21 -10.55
CA MET A 353 14.15 9.05 -10.08
C MET A 353 13.79 10.55 -10.10
N ASN A 354 13.28 11.05 -11.21
CA ASN A 354 13.10 12.49 -11.43
C ASN A 354 11.85 13.07 -10.77
N ARG A 355 10.77 12.29 -10.68
CA ARG A 355 9.47 12.73 -10.15
C ARG A 355 9.26 12.32 -8.70
N LYS A 356 9.86 11.24 -8.21
CA LYS A 356 9.67 10.78 -6.81
C LYS A 356 10.91 11.00 -5.96
N ILE A 357 12.00 10.29 -6.26
CA ILE A 357 13.19 10.24 -5.40
C ILE A 357 13.85 11.61 -5.26
N ARG A 358 14.21 12.24 -6.38
CA ARG A 358 14.84 13.57 -6.38
C ARG A 358 13.98 14.62 -5.68
N VAL A 359 12.68 14.66 -5.97
CA VAL A 359 11.77 15.65 -5.36
C VAL A 359 11.66 15.44 -3.86
N ALA A 360 11.47 14.20 -3.40
CA ALA A 360 11.41 13.92 -1.96
C ALA A 360 12.73 14.27 -1.26
N ARG A 361 13.88 14.13 -1.93
CA ARG A 361 15.16 14.58 -1.39
C ARG A 361 15.31 16.11 -1.42
N GLU A 362 15.06 16.77 -2.54
CA GLU A 362 15.30 18.20 -2.71
C GLU A 362 14.29 19.07 -1.94
N GLU A 363 13.01 18.72 -1.97
CA GLU A 363 11.95 19.53 -1.34
C GLU A 363 11.73 19.17 0.12
N ALA A 364 11.69 17.87 0.43
CA ALA A 364 11.39 17.40 1.77
C ALA A 364 12.66 17.05 2.57
N ASN A 365 13.84 16.95 1.95
CA ASN A 365 15.05 16.41 2.59
C ASN A 365 14.72 15.14 3.38
N ALA A 366 14.01 14.21 2.72
CA ALA A 366 13.48 13.02 3.35
C ALA A 366 14.59 12.07 3.81
N ASP A 367 14.42 11.51 5.00
CA ASP A 367 15.21 10.40 5.53
C ASP A 367 14.63 9.05 5.13
N VAL A 368 13.34 9.01 4.85
CA VAL A 368 12.64 7.81 4.40
C VAL A 368 11.39 8.18 3.61
N MET A 369 11.06 7.38 2.59
CA MET A 369 9.74 7.37 1.98
C MET A 369 9.03 6.06 2.32
N LEU A 370 7.88 6.17 2.97
CA LEU A 370 7.04 5.05 3.33
C LEU A 370 5.99 4.79 2.25
N ALA A 371 5.79 3.54 1.86
CA ALA A 371 4.82 3.14 0.85
C ALA A 371 4.08 1.86 1.24
N ASN A 372 2.82 1.75 0.83
CA ASN A 372 1.96 0.65 1.25
C ASN A 372 1.83 -0.48 0.22
N ASP A 373 2.37 -0.32 -0.99
CA ASP A 373 2.29 -1.32 -2.05
C ASP A 373 3.67 -1.75 -2.51
N THR A 374 3.80 -3.04 -2.75
CA THR A 374 5.10 -3.63 -3.09
C THR A 374 5.58 -3.31 -4.49
N GLY A 375 4.67 -3.09 -5.45
CA GLY A 375 5.05 -2.56 -6.75
C GLY A 375 5.68 -1.18 -6.58
N CYS A 376 5.10 -0.34 -5.73
CA CYS A 376 5.65 0.98 -5.41
C CYS A 376 7.02 0.90 -4.73
N VAL A 377 7.14 0.12 -3.65
CA VAL A 377 8.43 -0.01 -2.95
C VAL A 377 9.48 -0.65 -3.81
N THR A 378 9.22 -1.79 -4.44
CA THR A 378 10.20 -2.44 -5.32
C THR A 378 10.68 -1.51 -6.43
N THR A 379 9.78 -0.71 -7.03
CA THR A 379 10.14 0.22 -8.10
C THR A 379 11.01 1.36 -7.58
N MET A 380 10.60 2.01 -6.48
CA MET A 380 11.32 3.15 -5.92
C MET A 380 12.64 2.74 -5.25
N ASP A 381 12.69 1.56 -4.65
CA ASP A 381 13.88 0.99 -4.04
C ASP A 381 14.90 0.54 -5.11
N LYS A 382 14.50 -0.40 -5.98
CA LYS A 382 15.42 -1.04 -6.92
C LYS A 382 15.83 -0.20 -8.11
N ASN A 383 15.21 0.97 -8.38
CA ASN A 383 15.65 1.82 -9.49
C ASN A 383 16.60 2.95 -9.06
N GLN A 384 16.88 3.11 -7.76
CA GLN A 384 17.78 4.17 -7.29
C GLN A 384 19.24 4.02 -7.72
N TRP A 385 19.68 2.80 -8.06
CA TRP A 385 21.03 2.58 -8.61
C TRP A 385 21.26 3.35 -9.91
N ILE A 386 20.20 3.71 -10.64
CA ILE A 386 20.29 4.47 -11.89
C ILE A 386 20.67 5.90 -11.61
N GLY A 387 20.10 6.51 -10.56
CA GLY A 387 20.55 7.82 -10.08
C GLY A 387 22.05 7.80 -9.79
N LYS A 388 22.49 6.79 -9.03
CA LYS A 388 23.92 6.59 -8.73
C LYS A 388 24.78 6.43 -10.00
N ALA A 389 24.31 5.67 -10.99
CA ALA A 389 25.02 5.49 -12.27
C ALA A 389 25.12 6.78 -13.10
N HIS A 390 24.23 7.75 -12.87
CA HIS A 390 24.25 9.07 -13.49
C HIS A 390 24.78 10.18 -12.56
N GLU A 391 25.51 9.81 -11.50
CA GLU A 391 26.09 10.75 -10.53
C GLU A 391 25.05 11.65 -9.85
N GLN A 392 23.82 11.15 -9.70
CA GLN A 392 22.73 11.79 -8.98
C GLN A 392 22.60 11.19 -7.58
N ASP A 393 23.08 11.93 -6.58
CA ASP A 393 23.05 11.49 -5.18
C ASP A 393 21.77 11.95 -4.44
N PHE A 394 20.63 11.42 -4.89
CA PHE A 394 19.33 11.68 -4.28
C PHE A 394 18.80 10.50 -3.48
N GLN A 395 19.65 9.52 -3.15
CA GLN A 395 19.18 8.26 -2.60
C GLN A 395 18.42 8.50 -1.29
N ILE A 396 17.28 7.84 -1.16
CA ILE A 396 16.48 7.80 0.07
C ILE A 396 16.02 6.36 0.31
N PRO A 397 16.05 5.90 1.57
CA PRO A 397 15.44 4.64 1.99
C PRO A 397 13.96 4.57 1.62
N ILE A 398 13.54 3.46 1.04
CA ILE A 398 12.15 3.18 0.67
C ILE A 398 11.69 1.93 1.40
N MET A 399 10.61 1.99 2.17
CA MET A 399 10.09 0.80 2.87
C MET A 399 8.60 0.85 3.15
N ALA A 400 8.05 -0.27 3.62
CA ALA A 400 6.68 -0.30 4.13
C ALA A 400 6.53 0.60 5.35
N GLU A 401 5.35 1.19 5.55
CA GLU A 401 5.03 1.85 6.82
C GLU A 401 5.07 0.87 8.00
N VAL A 402 4.68 -0.39 7.80
CA VAL A 402 4.74 -1.41 8.85
C VAL A 402 6.17 -1.84 9.18
N GLN A 403 7.09 -1.78 8.21
CA GLN A 403 8.52 -2.05 8.45
C GLN A 403 9.14 -0.93 9.30
N PHE A 404 8.86 0.33 8.94
CA PHE A 404 9.32 1.48 9.72
C PHE A 404 8.76 1.47 11.15
N ALA A 405 7.46 1.17 11.31
CA ALA A 405 6.86 1.04 12.62
C ALA A 405 7.51 -0.07 13.45
N ALA A 406 7.79 -1.23 12.85
CA ALA A 406 8.43 -2.35 13.52
C ALA A 406 9.84 -1.98 14.01
N LEU A 407 10.63 -1.26 13.19
CA LEU A 407 11.92 -0.71 13.61
C LEU A 407 11.77 0.22 14.83
N ALA A 408 10.82 1.16 14.80
CA ALA A 408 10.57 2.07 15.93
C ALA A 408 10.11 1.34 17.22
N CYS A 409 9.52 0.15 17.09
CA CYS A 409 9.09 -0.72 18.19
C CYS A 409 10.17 -1.74 18.62
N GLY A 410 11.37 -1.65 18.03
CA GLY A 410 12.53 -2.48 18.38
C GLY A 410 12.55 -3.86 17.76
N ALA A 411 11.85 -4.07 16.64
CA ALA A 411 11.98 -5.30 15.86
C ALA A 411 13.38 -5.42 15.26
N ASP A 412 13.89 -6.66 15.14
CA ASP A 412 15.21 -6.91 14.58
C ASP A 412 15.28 -6.48 13.09
N PRO A 413 16.25 -5.62 12.69
CA PRO A 413 16.33 -5.08 11.34
C PRO A 413 16.49 -6.12 10.22
N LEU A 414 17.09 -7.28 10.49
CA LEU A 414 17.45 -8.28 9.48
C LEU A 414 16.63 -9.57 9.58
N LYS A 415 16.16 -9.92 10.77
CA LYS A 415 15.31 -11.09 11.02
C LYS A 415 13.83 -10.80 10.81
N ILE A 416 13.33 -9.68 11.33
CA ILE A 416 11.91 -9.32 11.28
C ILE A 416 11.64 -8.34 10.14
N VAL A 417 12.34 -7.21 10.15
CA VAL A 417 12.13 -6.14 9.15
C VAL A 417 12.76 -6.52 7.81
N GLN A 418 13.76 -7.40 7.83
CA GLN A 418 14.44 -7.99 6.69
C GLN A 418 15.00 -6.97 5.67
N LEU A 419 15.74 -5.99 6.18
CA LEU A 419 16.28 -4.89 5.38
C LEU A 419 17.28 -5.32 4.29
N GLN A 420 17.88 -6.51 4.39
CA GLN A 420 18.76 -7.10 3.38
C GLN A 420 18.11 -7.33 2.00
N TRP A 421 16.78 -7.26 1.91
CA TRP A 421 16.05 -7.36 0.64
C TRP A 421 15.87 -6.03 -0.08
N HIS A 422 16.20 -4.91 0.58
CA HIS A 422 16.15 -3.57 0.00
C HIS A 422 17.49 -3.21 -0.65
N ALA A 423 17.43 -2.36 -1.67
CA ALA A 423 18.58 -1.83 -2.42
C ALA A 423 18.87 -0.36 -2.12
N SER A 424 17.90 0.37 -1.55
CA SER A 424 18.06 1.73 -1.03
C SER A 424 18.83 1.73 0.30
N PRO A 425 19.44 2.87 0.72
CA PRO A 425 20.42 2.91 1.81
C PRO A 425 19.77 2.83 3.21
N CYS A 426 19.04 1.74 3.47
CA CYS A 426 18.30 1.54 4.72
C CYS A 426 19.20 1.54 5.95
N GLU A 427 20.48 1.18 5.82
CA GLU A 427 21.48 1.26 6.88
C GLU A 427 21.61 2.68 7.45
N GLU A 428 21.53 3.72 6.62
CA GLU A 428 21.64 5.11 7.05
C GLU A 428 20.43 5.52 7.90
N LEU A 429 19.23 5.07 7.52
CA LEU A 429 18.02 5.31 8.29
C LEU A 429 18.09 4.62 9.65
N VAL A 430 18.51 3.36 9.69
CA VAL A 430 18.57 2.55 10.91
C VAL A 430 19.57 3.16 11.91
N GLU A 431 20.75 3.58 11.44
CA GLU A 431 21.72 4.32 12.26
C GLU A 431 21.16 5.68 12.71
N LYS A 432 20.45 6.41 11.83
CA LYS A 432 19.81 7.67 12.19
C LYS A 432 18.72 7.48 13.25
N MET A 433 18.00 6.35 13.24
CA MET A 433 17.05 5.96 14.28
C MET A 433 17.73 5.57 15.60
N GLY A 434 19.06 5.45 15.65
CA GLY A 434 19.80 5.04 16.84
C GLY A 434 19.95 3.53 17.00
N ILE A 435 19.73 2.75 15.93
CA ILE A 435 19.94 1.30 15.91
C ILE A 435 21.29 1.02 15.24
N SER A 436 22.20 0.29 15.91
CA SER A 436 23.48 -0.05 15.28
C SER A 436 23.30 -1.11 14.19
N TRP A 437 23.54 -0.72 12.94
CA TRP A 437 23.52 -1.61 11.79
C TRP A 437 24.61 -2.69 11.89
N SER A 438 25.79 -2.29 12.35
CA SER A 438 26.94 -3.19 12.51
C SER A 438 26.67 -4.31 13.52
N GLU A 439 25.99 -3.97 14.63
CA GLU A 439 25.60 -4.94 15.65
C GLU A 439 24.47 -5.84 15.16
N ALA A 440 23.42 -5.27 14.56
CA ALA A 440 22.32 -6.04 13.98
C ALA A 440 22.84 -7.08 12.96
N LYS A 441 23.78 -6.68 12.08
CA LYS A 441 24.42 -7.58 11.12
C LYS A 441 25.24 -8.68 11.77
N LYS A 442 26.01 -8.35 12.80
CA LYS A 442 26.78 -9.34 13.57
C LYS A 442 25.85 -10.37 14.22
N ASN A 443 24.78 -9.92 14.86
CA ASN A 443 23.79 -10.77 15.52
C ASN A 443 23.06 -11.65 14.52
N PHE A 444 22.69 -11.10 13.36
CA PHE A 444 22.06 -11.87 12.29
C PHE A 444 22.99 -12.95 11.73
N HIS A 445 24.27 -12.66 11.51
CA HIS A 445 25.24 -13.69 11.09
C HIS A 445 25.43 -14.79 12.15
N ALA A 446 25.36 -14.45 13.43
CA ALA A 446 25.36 -15.46 14.49
C ALA A 446 24.09 -16.32 14.44
N TYR A 447 22.93 -15.71 14.26
CA TYR A 447 21.66 -16.41 14.09
C TYR A 447 21.66 -17.35 12.88
N LEU A 448 22.28 -16.97 11.75
CA LEU A 448 22.39 -17.85 10.58
C LEU A 448 23.13 -19.17 10.90
N LYS A 449 24.12 -19.14 11.82
CA LYS A 449 24.80 -20.36 12.28
C LYS A 449 23.91 -21.25 13.13
N GLU A 450 22.98 -20.67 13.88
CA GLU A 450 21.95 -21.42 14.61
C GLU A 450 20.96 -22.08 13.65
N VAL A 451 20.54 -21.35 12.61
CA VAL A 451 19.69 -21.89 11.54
C VAL A 451 20.34 -23.08 10.82
N GLU A 452 21.63 -22.98 10.50
CA GLU A 452 22.41 -24.09 9.90
C GLU A 452 22.44 -25.34 10.77
N GLN A 453 22.31 -25.18 12.10
CA GLN A 453 22.25 -26.28 13.07
C GLN A 453 20.82 -26.80 13.29
N GLY A 454 19.81 -26.20 12.63
CA GLY A 454 18.39 -26.55 12.78
C GLY A 454 17.65 -25.78 13.88
N ASN A 455 18.30 -24.81 14.54
CA ASN A 455 17.70 -23.98 15.59
C ASN A 455 16.98 -22.78 14.96
N ILE A 456 15.89 -23.04 14.25
CA ILE A 456 15.10 -22.02 13.55
C ILE A 456 14.09 -21.41 14.51
N GLU A 457 14.09 -20.08 14.61
CA GLU A 457 13.03 -19.36 15.32
C GLU A 457 11.91 -19.00 14.33
N TYR A 458 10.71 -19.49 14.61
CA TYR A 458 9.52 -19.20 13.83
C TYR A 458 8.65 -18.16 14.55
N LEU A 459 8.01 -17.26 13.78
CA LEU A 459 7.01 -16.33 14.33
C LEU A 459 5.77 -17.05 14.89
N TYR A 460 5.48 -18.23 14.38
CA TYR A 460 4.38 -19.08 14.80
C TYR A 460 4.71 -20.54 14.43
N LYS A 461 3.97 -21.50 14.99
CA LYS A 461 4.15 -22.92 14.69
C LYS A 461 3.82 -23.20 13.21
N PRO A 462 4.77 -23.68 12.38
CA PRO A 462 4.54 -23.91 10.96
C PRO A 462 3.38 -24.88 10.66
N GLU A 463 3.07 -25.79 11.59
CA GLU A 463 1.98 -26.76 11.46
C GLU A 463 0.60 -26.09 11.33
N LEU A 464 0.46 -24.86 11.82
CA LEU A 464 -0.77 -24.06 11.67
C LEU A 464 -1.11 -23.76 10.20
N ALA A 465 -0.14 -23.84 9.29
CA ALA A 465 -0.38 -23.74 7.86
C ALA A 465 -1.25 -24.89 7.30
N TYR A 466 -1.41 -25.98 8.05
CA TYR A 466 -2.06 -27.22 7.61
C TYR A 466 -3.30 -27.59 8.44
N GLY A 467 -3.85 -26.65 9.23
CA GLY A 467 -4.99 -26.89 10.12
C GLY A 467 -4.61 -27.19 11.58
N GLY A 468 -3.31 -27.19 11.91
CA GLY A 468 -2.82 -27.39 13.28
C GLY A 468 -2.48 -28.83 13.64
#